data_AF-A0A7X7PTP6-F1
#
_entry.id   AF-A0A7X7PTP6-F1
#
_cell.length_a   1.000
_cell.length_b   1.000
_cell.length_c   1.000
_cell.angle_alpha   90.00
_cell.angle_beta   90.00
_cell.angle_gamma   90.00
#
_symmetry.space_group_name_H-M   'P 1'
#
loop_
_entity.id
_entity.type
_entity.pdbx_description
1 polymer ?
#
loop_
_entity_poly.entity_id
_entity_poly.type
_entity_poly.pdbx_seq_one_letter_code
_entity_poly.pdbx_strand_id
1 'polypeptide(L)'
;MNAIERLDAYLDALRRRLRTHIYVRGTVLVAGAVLFAVIVFSWLLQRSGFDAAFAFAGRVLIGIAVAAIAIAGVWIPLRVLRKEDGARVFERKLPQQQGRLSTYLDTRRVAHARSPLVELLAEDAVDVAKRTPVDAVVPAHKIRLNAIAALLALCALGALLTVAPREWSYTGRHLLFGAELPREIVPVRKILVRPGDVTVRRNSDLAIQATVEGFDPSQATIFVRFADQGQWERAPMQAGQAGTFEFRLYALRSPLTYYVDADCTRSPEHRVALADLPRIERVRLTYDYPDWTGLASEVDEESRDIRAVSGTKVSIEIESDGPLEEPLLVHDGRSETLAANGRTNVGTLAIEKPGTYHIAATVA
;
A
#
# COMPACT_ATOMS: atom_id res chain seq x y z
N MET A 1 -63.66 18.55 -27.23
CA MET A 1 -62.85 18.27 -26.03
C MET A 1 -63.62 18.77 -24.83
N ASN A 2 -64.03 17.85 -23.96
CA ASN A 2 -64.73 18.20 -22.72
C ASN A 2 -63.79 18.93 -21.75
N ALA A 3 -64.34 19.71 -20.82
CA ALA A 3 -63.54 20.46 -19.83
C ALA A 3 -62.61 19.53 -19.02
N ILE A 4 -63.10 18.33 -18.71
CA ILE A 4 -62.36 17.23 -18.06
C ILE A 4 -61.11 16.84 -18.86
N GLU A 5 -61.24 16.61 -20.17
CA GLU A 5 -60.11 16.21 -21.03
C GLU A 5 -59.05 17.31 -21.13
N ARG A 6 -59.47 18.59 -21.15
CA ARG A 6 -58.55 19.74 -21.17
C ARG A 6 -57.79 19.88 -19.86
N LEU A 7 -58.48 19.73 -18.73
CA LEU A 7 -57.84 19.77 -17.41
C LEU A 7 -56.87 18.61 -17.23
N ASP A 8 -57.24 17.42 -17.68
CA ASP A 8 -56.40 16.23 -17.62
C ASP A 8 -55.15 16.37 -18.48
N ALA A 9 -55.29 16.89 -19.71
CA ALA A 9 -54.15 17.17 -20.57
C ALA A 9 -53.18 18.18 -19.92
N TYR A 10 -53.72 19.21 -19.24
CA TYR A 10 -52.93 20.18 -18.50
C TYR A 10 -52.22 19.56 -17.29
N LEU A 11 -52.92 18.77 -16.48
CA LEU A 11 -52.37 18.09 -15.31
C LEU A 11 -51.31 17.05 -15.70
N ASP A 12 -51.49 16.34 -16.81
CA ASP A 12 -50.51 15.40 -17.33
C ASP A 12 -49.28 16.11 -17.90
N ALA A 13 -49.45 17.24 -18.58
CA ALA A 13 -48.32 18.06 -19.02
C ALA A 13 -47.51 18.59 -17.82
N LEU A 14 -48.19 19.08 -16.79
CA LEU A 14 -47.58 19.54 -15.54
C LEU A 14 -46.87 18.39 -14.80
N ARG A 15 -47.50 17.22 -14.72
CA ARG A 15 -46.94 16.01 -14.10
C ARG A 15 -45.69 15.52 -14.82
N ARG A 16 -45.72 15.44 -16.16
CA ARG A 16 -44.55 15.07 -16.98
C ARG A 16 -43.40 16.03 -16.71
N ARG A 17 -43.66 17.34 -16.72
CA ARG A 17 -42.63 18.35 -16.51
C ARG A 17 -42.03 18.33 -15.10
N LEU A 18 -42.86 18.14 -14.07
CA LEU A 18 -42.40 17.97 -12.69
C LEU A 18 -41.55 16.71 -12.54
N ARG A 19 -41.96 15.60 -13.16
CA ARG A 19 -41.14 14.37 -13.21
C ARG A 19 -39.80 14.65 -13.88
N THR A 20 -39.77 15.27 -15.05
CA THR A 20 -38.52 15.63 -15.75
C THR A 20 -37.63 16.50 -14.87
N HIS A 21 -38.18 17.51 -14.17
CA HIS A 21 -37.39 18.35 -13.26
C HIS A 21 -36.83 17.56 -12.07
N ILE A 22 -37.61 16.63 -11.48
CA ILE A 22 -37.14 15.77 -10.39
C ILE A 22 -36.02 14.83 -10.88
N TYR A 23 -36.20 14.19 -12.04
CA TYR A 23 -35.18 13.33 -12.63
C TYR A 23 -33.89 14.10 -12.92
N VAL A 24 -33.99 15.23 -13.61
CA VAL A 24 -32.80 16.04 -13.96
C VAL A 24 -32.07 16.53 -12.70
N ARG A 25 -32.79 17.02 -11.68
CA ARG A 25 -32.17 17.44 -10.42
C ARG A 25 -31.51 16.28 -9.68
N GLY A 26 -32.17 15.13 -9.64
CA GLY A 26 -31.64 13.91 -9.05
C GLY A 26 -30.37 13.43 -9.74
N THR A 27 -30.36 13.42 -11.07
CA THR A 27 -29.18 13.05 -11.87
C THR A 27 -28.00 13.98 -11.60
N VAL A 28 -28.21 15.30 -11.52
CA VAL A 28 -27.14 16.26 -11.17
C VAL A 28 -26.55 15.96 -9.80
N LEU A 29 -27.40 15.77 -8.79
CA LEU A 29 -26.94 15.52 -7.42
C LEU A 29 -26.18 14.21 -7.30
N VAL A 30 -26.67 13.15 -7.94
CA VAL A 30 -25.99 11.85 -7.97
C VAL A 30 -24.66 11.95 -8.71
N ALA A 31 -24.63 12.51 -9.92
CA ALA A 31 -23.41 12.63 -10.71
C ALA A 31 -22.34 13.49 -10.00
N GLY A 32 -22.75 14.62 -9.40
CA GLY A 32 -21.84 15.48 -8.63
C GLY A 32 -21.30 14.80 -7.38
N ALA A 33 -22.14 14.05 -6.65
CA ALA A 33 -21.71 13.32 -5.47
C ALA A 33 -20.76 12.16 -5.80
N VAL A 34 -21.03 11.42 -6.88
CA VAL A 34 -20.11 10.39 -7.38
C VAL A 34 -18.78 11.01 -7.74
N LEU A 35 -18.77 12.11 -8.49
CA LEU A 35 -17.54 12.80 -8.88
C LEU A 35 -16.74 13.27 -7.65
N PHE A 36 -17.39 13.92 -6.70
CA PHE A 36 -16.75 14.37 -5.46
C PHE A 36 -16.19 13.21 -4.65
N ALA A 37 -16.96 12.14 -4.50
CA ALA A 37 -16.53 10.98 -3.74
C ALA A 37 -15.33 10.28 -4.40
N VAL A 38 -15.32 10.14 -5.73
CA VAL A 38 -14.18 9.59 -6.47
C VAL A 38 -12.92 10.45 -6.26
N ILE A 39 -13.02 11.77 -6.30
CA ILE A 39 -11.89 12.67 -6.08
C ILE A 39 -11.33 12.51 -4.65
N VAL A 40 -12.19 12.59 -3.64
CA VAL A 40 -11.78 12.49 -2.23
C VAL A 40 -11.18 11.12 -1.94
N PHE A 41 -11.78 10.05 -2.44
CA PHE A 41 -11.29 8.69 -2.18
C PHE A 41 -9.99 8.38 -2.93
N SER A 42 -9.84 8.90 -4.16
CA SER A 42 -8.59 8.77 -4.90
C SER A 42 -7.43 9.45 -4.15
N TRP A 43 -7.68 10.64 -3.58
CA TRP A 43 -6.70 11.35 -2.76
C TRP A 43 -6.35 10.58 -1.48
N LEU A 44 -7.35 9.96 -0.84
CA LEU A 44 -7.16 9.19 0.39
C LEU A 44 -6.37 7.88 0.14
N LEU A 45 -6.70 7.15 -0.93
CA LEU A 45 -6.03 5.90 -1.31
C LEU A 45 -4.54 6.07 -1.60
N GLN A 46 -4.17 7.19 -2.23
CA GLN A 46 -2.78 7.50 -2.52
C GLN A 46 -1.95 7.70 -1.23
N ARG A 47 -2.57 8.16 -0.16
CA ARG A 47 -1.92 8.35 1.15
C ARG A 47 -1.79 7.05 1.94
N SER A 48 -2.75 6.13 1.79
CA SER A 48 -2.83 4.89 2.58
C SER A 48 -2.09 3.68 1.99
N GLY A 49 -1.41 3.84 0.85
CA GLY A 49 -0.59 2.74 0.28
C GLY A 49 -1.36 1.60 -0.37
N PHE A 50 -2.57 1.86 -0.87
CA PHE A 50 -3.39 0.88 -1.60
C PHE A 50 -3.75 -0.40 -0.81
N ASP A 51 -4.00 -0.30 0.50
CA ASP A 51 -4.55 -1.41 1.26
C ASP A 51 -5.94 -1.83 0.72
N ALA A 52 -6.09 -3.12 0.41
CA ALA A 52 -7.31 -3.71 -0.16
C ALA A 52 -8.53 -3.55 0.76
N ALA A 53 -8.33 -3.57 2.08
CA ALA A 53 -9.42 -3.36 3.05
C ALA A 53 -9.97 -1.93 2.98
N PHE A 54 -9.08 -0.96 2.79
CA PHE A 54 -9.44 0.46 2.69
C PHE A 54 -10.16 0.76 1.37
N ALA A 55 -9.72 0.14 0.27
CA ALA A 55 -10.40 0.21 -1.03
C ALA A 55 -11.84 -0.36 -0.95
N PHE A 56 -12.03 -1.49 -0.26
CA PHE A 56 -13.35 -2.08 -0.07
C PHE A 56 -14.27 -1.19 0.78
N ALA A 57 -13.78 -0.68 1.91
CA ALA A 57 -14.53 0.25 2.76
C ALA A 57 -14.98 1.50 1.99
N GLY A 58 -14.11 2.01 1.10
CA GLY A 58 -14.45 3.11 0.21
C GLY A 58 -15.58 2.83 -0.75
N ARG A 59 -15.57 1.66 -1.40
CA ARG A 59 -16.66 1.26 -2.30
C ARG A 59 -17.99 1.20 -1.58
N VAL A 60 -18.02 0.63 -0.37
CA VAL A 60 -19.24 0.54 0.44
C VAL A 60 -19.74 1.93 0.82
N LEU A 61 -18.86 2.83 1.25
CA LEU A 61 -19.24 4.18 1.65
C LEU A 61 -19.76 5.01 0.47
N ILE A 62 -19.14 4.89 -0.72
CA ILE A 62 -19.62 5.52 -1.95
C ILE A 62 -20.99 4.97 -2.33
N GLY A 63 -21.16 3.65 -2.29
CA GLY A 63 -22.45 3.00 -2.56
C GLY A 63 -23.56 3.52 -1.64
N ILE A 64 -23.28 3.65 -0.34
CA ILE A 64 -24.22 4.19 0.65
C ILE A 64 -24.54 5.65 0.36
N ALA A 65 -23.54 6.49 0.08
CA ALA A 65 -23.74 7.92 -0.20
C ALA A 65 -24.58 8.13 -1.48
N VAL A 66 -24.29 7.38 -2.54
CA VAL A 66 -25.03 7.42 -3.80
C VAL A 66 -26.48 6.94 -3.58
N ALA A 67 -26.67 5.85 -2.85
CA ALA A 67 -28.00 5.34 -2.53
C ALA A 67 -28.82 6.35 -1.72
N ALA A 68 -28.23 6.97 -0.70
CA ALA A 68 -28.88 7.99 0.12
C ALA A 68 -29.32 9.21 -0.72
N ILE A 69 -28.46 9.68 -1.63
CA ILE A 69 -28.76 10.83 -2.50
C ILE A 69 -29.80 10.47 -3.56
N ALA A 70 -29.77 9.27 -4.13
CA ALA A 70 -30.80 8.79 -5.04
C ALA A 70 -32.16 8.66 -4.33
N ILE A 71 -32.18 8.15 -3.10
CA ILE A 71 -33.39 8.03 -2.29
C ILE A 71 -33.95 9.44 -1.99
N ALA A 72 -33.11 10.35 -1.49
CA ALA A 72 -33.55 11.70 -1.12
C ALA A 72 -33.94 12.58 -2.32
N GLY A 73 -33.16 12.51 -3.41
CA GLY A 73 -33.31 13.39 -4.57
C GLY A 73 -34.31 12.91 -5.62
N VAL A 74 -34.54 11.60 -5.73
CA VAL A 74 -35.40 11.00 -6.77
C VAL A 74 -36.57 10.26 -6.14
N TRP A 75 -36.31 9.31 -5.23
CA TRP A 75 -37.34 8.39 -4.74
C TRP A 75 -38.39 9.07 -3.84
N ILE A 76 -37.96 9.85 -2.85
CA ILE A 76 -38.86 10.61 -1.96
C ILE A 76 -39.76 11.58 -2.74
N PRO A 77 -39.24 12.49 -3.60
CA PRO A 77 -40.10 13.43 -4.32
C PRO A 77 -41.03 12.74 -5.33
N LEU A 78 -40.60 11.64 -5.98
CA LEU A 78 -41.49 10.84 -6.82
C LEU A 78 -42.59 10.15 -6.02
N ARG A 79 -42.27 9.62 -4.83
CA ARG A 79 -43.26 9.00 -3.94
C ARG A 79 -44.30 10.01 -3.45
N VAL A 80 -43.86 11.22 -3.11
CA VAL A 80 -44.75 12.33 -2.74
C VAL A 80 -45.61 12.77 -3.92
N LEU A 81 -45.08 12.80 -5.15
CA LEU A 81 -45.84 13.12 -6.36
C LEU A 81 -46.82 12.01 -6.77
N ARG A 82 -46.53 10.74 -6.45
CA ARG A 82 -47.43 9.59 -6.70
C ARG A 82 -48.53 9.47 -5.65
N LYS A 83 -48.29 9.94 -4.43
CA LYS A 83 -49.30 9.97 -3.37
C LYS A 83 -50.38 10.99 -3.74
N GLU A 84 -51.65 10.62 -3.61
CA GLU A 84 -52.79 11.52 -3.89
C GLU A 84 -52.78 12.13 -5.31
N ASP A 85 -52.24 11.40 -6.30
CA ASP A 85 -52.14 11.80 -7.72
C ASP A 85 -51.40 13.13 -7.96
N GLY A 86 -50.65 13.59 -6.96
CA GLY A 86 -49.93 14.85 -6.98
C GLY A 86 -50.76 16.06 -6.53
N ALA A 87 -52.00 15.87 -6.06
CA ALA A 87 -52.92 16.93 -5.65
C ALA A 87 -52.27 17.97 -4.73
N ARG A 88 -51.65 17.53 -3.63
CA ARG A 88 -50.96 18.43 -2.68
C ARG A 88 -49.75 19.14 -3.29
N VAL A 89 -49.07 18.51 -4.25
CA VAL A 89 -47.89 19.10 -4.92
C VAL A 89 -48.34 20.16 -5.92
N PHE A 90 -49.42 19.90 -6.66
CA PHE A 90 -50.03 20.87 -7.57
C PHE A 90 -50.58 22.06 -6.80
N GLU A 91 -51.28 21.85 -5.69
CA GLU A 91 -51.86 22.91 -4.86
C GLU A 91 -50.78 23.83 -4.27
N ARG A 92 -49.67 23.26 -3.76
CA ARG A 92 -48.52 24.06 -3.27
C ARG A 92 -47.86 24.90 -4.36
N LYS A 93 -47.92 24.46 -5.61
CA LYS A 93 -47.29 25.12 -6.76
C LYS A 93 -48.24 26.11 -7.45
N LEU A 94 -49.55 25.93 -7.31
CA LEU A 94 -50.60 26.78 -7.85
C LEU A 94 -51.57 27.21 -6.74
N PRO A 95 -51.18 28.14 -5.84
CA PRO A 95 -52.03 28.58 -4.74
C PRO A 95 -53.33 29.28 -5.21
N GLN A 96 -53.37 29.70 -6.47
CA GLN A 96 -54.54 30.33 -7.10
C GLN A 96 -55.71 29.35 -7.31
N GLN A 97 -55.45 28.03 -7.26
CA GLN A 97 -56.47 27.01 -7.45
C GLN A 97 -57.33 26.78 -6.19
N GLN A 98 -56.89 27.23 -5.01
CA GLN A 98 -57.67 27.27 -3.76
C GLN A 98 -58.42 25.95 -3.44
N GLY A 99 -57.76 24.82 -3.64
CA GLY A 99 -58.29 23.49 -3.33
C GLY A 99 -59.06 22.81 -4.47
N ARG A 100 -59.36 23.51 -5.57
CA ARG A 100 -60.10 22.96 -6.72
C ARG A 100 -59.43 21.72 -7.32
N LEU A 101 -58.11 21.76 -7.47
CA LEU A 101 -57.35 20.63 -8.03
C LEU A 101 -57.33 19.42 -7.08
N SER A 102 -57.23 19.66 -5.76
CA SER A 102 -57.32 18.57 -4.78
C SER A 102 -58.71 17.94 -4.74
N THR A 103 -59.78 18.74 -4.75
CA THR A 103 -61.15 18.25 -4.74
C THR A 103 -61.49 17.51 -6.04
N TYR A 104 -61.03 17.99 -7.19
CA TYR A 104 -61.23 17.32 -8.48
C TYR A 104 -60.54 15.94 -8.51
N LEU A 105 -59.27 15.86 -8.11
CA LEU A 105 -58.50 14.61 -8.11
C LEU A 105 -59.03 13.60 -7.06
N ASP A 106 -59.45 14.07 -5.89
CA ASP A 106 -60.01 13.21 -4.84
C ASP A 106 -61.40 12.69 -5.24
N THR A 107 -62.25 13.55 -5.78
CA THR A 107 -63.59 13.17 -6.29
C THR A 107 -63.47 12.16 -7.42
N ARG A 108 -62.52 12.33 -8.35
CA ARG A 108 -62.29 11.39 -9.46
C ARG A 108 -61.74 10.04 -8.99
N ARG A 109 -61.00 10.02 -7.89
CA ARG A 109 -60.45 8.80 -7.29
C ARG A 109 -61.51 7.99 -6.56
N VAL A 110 -62.38 8.66 -5.81
CA VAL A 110 -63.42 8.02 -4.99
C VAL A 110 -64.66 7.68 -5.82
N ALA A 111 -65.09 8.60 -6.68
CA ALA A 111 -66.22 8.42 -7.56
C ALA A 111 -65.70 8.23 -9.00
N HIS A 112 -65.60 6.99 -9.45
CA HIS A 112 -65.39 6.64 -10.87
C HIS A 112 -66.56 7.11 -11.79
N ALA A 113 -67.47 7.95 -11.30
CA ALA A 113 -68.73 8.30 -11.91
C ALA A 113 -68.77 9.77 -12.33
N ARG A 114 -69.23 9.99 -13.55
CA ARG A 114 -69.45 11.28 -14.22
C ARG A 114 -70.52 12.09 -13.50
N SER A 115 -70.16 12.71 -12.38
CA SER A 115 -71.01 13.72 -11.74
C SER A 115 -70.93 15.02 -12.55
N PRO A 116 -72.07 15.65 -12.91
CA PRO A 116 -72.08 16.95 -13.59
C PRO A 116 -71.30 18.05 -12.83
N LEU A 117 -71.20 17.91 -11.50
CA LEU A 117 -70.44 18.82 -10.65
C LEU A 117 -68.92 18.74 -10.91
N VAL A 118 -68.41 17.58 -11.34
CA VAL A 118 -66.99 17.40 -11.69
C VAL A 118 -66.66 18.11 -12.99
N GLU A 119 -67.60 18.16 -13.93
CA GLU A 119 -67.42 18.87 -15.20
C GLU A 119 -67.42 20.39 -14.99
N LEU A 120 -68.33 20.91 -14.17
CA LEU A 120 -68.35 22.32 -13.75
C LEU A 120 -67.09 22.72 -12.98
N LEU A 121 -66.63 21.86 -12.05
CA LEU A 121 -65.38 22.09 -11.31
C LEU A 121 -64.16 22.06 -12.25
N ALA A 122 -64.18 21.18 -13.26
CA ALA A 122 -63.12 21.11 -14.26
C ALA A 122 -63.08 22.37 -15.14
N GLU A 123 -64.23 22.93 -15.51
CA GLU A 123 -64.33 24.15 -16.29
C GLU A 123 -63.76 25.36 -15.53
N ASP A 124 -64.15 25.56 -14.27
CA ASP A 124 -63.61 26.63 -13.41
C ASP A 124 -62.10 26.45 -13.18
N ALA A 125 -61.64 25.21 -12.94
CA ALA A 125 -60.21 24.92 -12.75
C ALA A 125 -59.39 25.16 -14.03
N VAL A 126 -59.95 24.89 -15.22
CA VAL A 126 -59.30 25.15 -16.52
C VAL A 126 -59.14 26.65 -16.76
N ASP A 127 -60.14 27.46 -16.40
CA ASP A 127 -60.05 28.91 -16.59
C ASP A 127 -59.00 29.56 -15.68
N VAL A 128 -58.84 29.05 -14.46
CA VAL A 128 -57.74 29.44 -13.58
C VAL A 128 -56.40 28.89 -14.11
N ALA A 129 -56.37 27.67 -14.66
CA ALA A 129 -55.17 27.07 -15.22
C ALA A 129 -54.65 27.79 -16.48
N LYS A 130 -55.54 28.31 -17.34
CA LYS A 130 -55.15 29.12 -18.52
C LYS A 130 -54.36 30.37 -18.13
N ARG A 131 -54.62 30.95 -16.95
CA ARG A 131 -53.93 32.15 -16.47
C ARG A 131 -52.51 31.87 -15.97
N THR A 132 -52.19 30.62 -15.66
CA THR A 132 -50.86 30.19 -15.21
C THR A 132 -50.31 29.13 -16.16
N PRO A 133 -49.55 29.50 -17.20
CA PRO A 133 -48.96 28.50 -18.10
C PRO A 133 -48.03 27.57 -17.32
N VAL A 134 -47.97 26.30 -17.74
CA VAL A 134 -47.14 25.24 -17.12
C VAL A 134 -45.66 25.66 -17.04
N ASP A 135 -45.21 26.50 -17.97
CA ASP A 135 -43.87 27.10 -18.02
C ASP A 135 -43.54 28.04 -16.85
N ALA A 136 -44.54 28.74 -16.30
CA ALA A 136 -44.36 29.64 -15.17
C ALA A 136 -44.15 28.87 -13.85
N VAL A 137 -44.76 27.68 -13.74
CA VAL A 137 -44.66 26.83 -12.53
C VAL A 137 -43.30 26.14 -12.43
N VAL A 138 -42.72 25.73 -13.57
CA VAL A 138 -41.36 25.17 -13.66
C VAL A 138 -40.64 25.78 -14.86
N PRO A 139 -39.79 26.81 -14.65
CA PRO A 139 -39.11 27.50 -15.73
C PRO A 139 -38.20 26.56 -16.54
N ALA A 140 -38.32 26.59 -17.86
CA ALA A 140 -37.52 25.75 -18.76
C ALA A 140 -36.01 25.99 -18.63
N HIS A 141 -35.58 27.20 -18.25
CA HIS A 141 -34.16 27.51 -18.03
C HIS A 141 -33.56 26.73 -16.85
N LYS A 142 -34.33 26.45 -15.78
CA LYS A 142 -33.83 25.67 -14.63
C LYS A 142 -33.62 24.20 -15.00
N ILE A 143 -34.52 23.65 -15.81
CA ILE A 143 -34.37 22.28 -16.33
C ILE A 143 -33.15 22.20 -17.26
N ARG A 144 -32.99 23.16 -18.18
CA ARG A 144 -31.84 23.21 -19.10
C ARG A 144 -30.51 23.41 -18.37
N LEU A 145 -30.44 24.32 -17.41
CA LEU A 145 -29.23 24.56 -16.62
C LEU A 145 -28.80 23.29 -15.86
N ASN A 146 -29.74 22.63 -15.18
CA ASN A 146 -29.45 21.38 -14.49
C ASN A 146 -29.09 20.25 -15.47
N ALA A 147 -29.73 20.17 -16.64
CA ALA A 147 -29.38 19.19 -17.65
C ALA A 147 -27.96 19.40 -18.20
N ILE A 148 -27.56 20.66 -18.43
CA ILE A 148 -26.19 21.01 -18.83
C ILE A 148 -25.21 20.68 -17.71
N ALA A 149 -25.53 21.00 -16.46
CA ALA A 149 -24.70 20.66 -15.30
C ALA A 149 -24.52 19.13 -15.14
N ALA A 150 -25.58 18.34 -15.35
CA ALA A 150 -25.51 16.89 -15.34
C ALA A 150 -24.60 16.36 -16.46
N LEU A 151 -24.76 16.91 -17.67
CA LEU A 151 -23.93 16.54 -18.81
C LEU A 151 -22.46 16.86 -18.54
N LEU A 152 -22.16 18.06 -18.03
CA LEU A 152 -20.80 18.47 -17.66
C LEU A 152 -20.22 17.58 -16.57
N ALA A 153 -20.99 17.21 -15.54
CA ALA A 153 -20.54 16.30 -14.49
C ALA A 153 -20.24 14.89 -15.03
N LEU A 154 -21.08 14.38 -15.93
CA LEU A 154 -20.85 13.10 -16.59
C LEU A 154 -19.63 13.13 -17.53
N CYS A 155 -19.47 14.22 -18.30
CA CYS A 155 -18.29 14.42 -19.14
C CYS A 155 -17.02 14.54 -18.30
N ALA A 156 -17.06 15.27 -17.18
CA ALA A 156 -15.94 15.38 -16.24
C ALA A 156 -15.59 14.02 -15.62
N LEU A 157 -16.59 13.22 -15.24
CA LEU A 157 -16.38 11.87 -14.75
C LEU A 157 -15.77 10.97 -15.83
N GLY A 158 -16.28 11.03 -17.06
CA GLY A 158 -15.73 10.30 -18.20
C GLY A 158 -14.29 10.69 -18.51
N ALA A 159 -13.99 12.00 -18.49
CA ALA A 159 -12.63 12.53 -18.68
C ALA A 159 -11.70 12.12 -17.53
N LEU A 160 -12.18 12.12 -16.29
CA LEU A 160 -11.42 11.62 -15.14
C LEU A 160 -11.05 10.13 -15.31
N LEU A 161 -11.94 9.34 -15.90
CA LEU A 161 -11.75 7.92 -16.14
C LEU A 161 -10.97 7.59 -17.42
N THR A 162 -10.60 8.56 -18.26
CA THR A 162 -9.96 8.29 -19.57
C THR A 162 -8.77 9.18 -19.89
N VAL A 163 -8.84 10.46 -19.55
CA VAL A 163 -7.87 11.51 -19.95
C VAL A 163 -7.03 11.99 -18.77
N ALA A 164 -7.49 11.82 -17.53
CA ALA A 164 -6.74 12.24 -16.34
C ALA A 164 -5.36 11.53 -16.24
N PRO A 165 -4.40 12.12 -15.51
CA PRO A 165 -3.11 11.50 -15.25
C PRO A 165 -3.28 10.04 -14.83
N ARG A 166 -2.40 9.15 -15.33
CA ARG A 166 -2.56 7.69 -15.24
C ARG A 166 -3.00 7.26 -13.84
N GLU A 167 -2.33 7.73 -12.80
CA GLU A 167 -2.69 7.48 -11.39
C GLU A 167 -4.19 7.65 -11.09
N TRP A 168 -4.78 8.80 -11.45
CA TRP A 168 -6.17 9.16 -11.13
C TRP A 168 -7.18 8.35 -11.95
N SER A 169 -6.87 8.11 -13.23
CA SER A 169 -7.74 7.35 -14.12
C SER A 169 -7.81 5.88 -13.71
N TYR A 170 -6.69 5.27 -13.33
CA TYR A 170 -6.65 3.86 -12.91
C TYR A 170 -7.23 3.67 -11.51
N THR A 171 -6.96 4.58 -10.56
CA THR A 171 -7.61 4.55 -9.24
C THR A 171 -9.13 4.71 -9.36
N GLY A 172 -9.61 5.64 -10.20
CA GLY A 172 -11.06 5.83 -10.43
C GLY A 172 -11.73 4.58 -11.03
N ARG A 173 -11.07 3.90 -11.97
CA ARG A 173 -11.55 2.63 -12.55
C ARG A 173 -11.52 1.48 -11.56
N HIS A 174 -10.46 1.37 -10.75
CA HIS A 174 -10.38 0.36 -9.70
C HIS A 174 -11.48 0.56 -8.66
N LEU A 175 -11.73 1.81 -8.25
CA LEU A 175 -12.75 2.13 -7.26
C LEU A 175 -14.16 1.81 -7.76
N LEU A 176 -14.50 2.23 -8.99
CA LEU A 176 -15.85 2.09 -9.54
C LEU A 176 -16.15 0.71 -10.14
N PHE A 177 -15.19 0.12 -10.84
CA PHE A 177 -15.39 -1.10 -11.63
C PHE A 177 -14.62 -2.31 -11.08
N GLY A 178 -13.82 -2.14 -10.03
CA GLY A 178 -12.98 -3.23 -9.52
C GLY A 178 -11.84 -3.63 -10.45
N ALA A 179 -11.54 -2.83 -11.48
CA ALA A 179 -10.48 -3.13 -12.46
C ALA A 179 -9.12 -3.27 -11.77
N GLU A 180 -8.34 -4.30 -12.10
CA GLU A 180 -7.01 -4.51 -11.52
C GLU A 180 -6.09 -3.33 -11.82
N LEU A 181 -5.36 -2.84 -10.81
CA LEU A 181 -4.34 -1.82 -11.04
C LEU A 181 -3.12 -2.46 -11.72
N PRO A 182 -2.63 -1.90 -12.84
CA PRO A 182 -1.36 -2.32 -13.41
C PRO A 182 -0.23 -2.17 -12.37
N ARG A 183 0.65 -3.17 -12.29
CA ARG A 183 1.79 -3.20 -11.35
C ARG A 183 2.77 -2.02 -11.51
N GLU A 184 2.73 -1.31 -12.64
CA GLU A 184 3.56 -0.12 -12.91
C GLU A 184 3.05 1.15 -12.20
N ILE A 185 1.77 1.19 -11.82
CA ILE A 185 1.07 2.39 -11.32
C ILE A 185 0.93 2.35 -9.80
N VAL A 186 0.83 1.15 -9.22
CA VAL A 186 1.11 1.01 -7.79
C VAL A 186 2.62 1.20 -7.66
N PRO A 187 3.13 2.30 -7.10
CA PRO A 187 4.54 2.35 -6.77
C PRO A 187 4.78 1.13 -5.89
N VAL A 188 5.54 0.17 -6.41
CA VAL A 188 5.81 -1.08 -5.71
C VAL A 188 6.60 -0.65 -4.49
N ARG A 189 5.90 -0.42 -3.39
CA ARG A 189 6.49 -0.06 -2.11
C ARG A 189 7.41 -1.21 -1.76
N LYS A 190 8.70 -0.97 -1.90
CA LYS A 190 9.71 -2.00 -1.73
C LYS A 190 10.75 -1.50 -0.75
N ILE A 191 11.09 -2.36 0.19
CA ILE A 191 12.17 -2.13 1.13
C ILE A 191 13.28 -3.09 0.76
N LEU A 192 14.41 -2.53 0.33
CA LEU A 192 15.63 -3.27 0.02
C LEU A 192 16.52 -3.25 1.25
N VAL A 193 16.84 -4.42 1.79
CA VAL A 193 17.65 -4.56 3.00
C VAL A 193 19.03 -5.10 2.63
N ARG A 194 20.08 -4.52 3.23
CA ARG A 194 21.48 -4.91 3.07
C ARG A 194 22.18 -4.97 4.42
N PRO A 195 22.93 -6.04 4.74
CA PRO A 195 23.00 -7.29 3.98
C PRO A 195 21.64 -8.01 3.96
N GLY A 196 21.48 -9.06 3.14
CA GLY A 196 20.30 -9.92 3.20
C GLY A 196 20.56 -11.05 4.18
N ASP A 197 20.62 -12.28 3.66
CA ASP A 197 21.14 -13.43 4.39
C ASP A 197 22.67 -13.36 4.43
N VAL A 198 23.25 -13.49 5.62
CA VAL A 198 24.71 -13.36 5.81
C VAL A 198 25.20 -14.21 6.98
N THR A 199 26.41 -14.75 6.84
CA THR A 199 27.15 -15.37 7.95
C THR A 199 28.16 -14.36 8.47
N VAL A 200 28.12 -14.08 9.77
CA VAL A 200 29.06 -13.16 10.43
C VAL A 200 29.77 -13.86 11.58
N ARG A 201 30.94 -13.35 11.94
CA ARG A 201 31.72 -13.89 13.05
C ARG A 201 30.98 -13.68 14.38
N ARG A 202 31.04 -14.66 15.29
CA ARG A 202 30.53 -14.45 16.65
C ARG A 202 31.23 -13.26 17.33
N ASN A 203 30.44 -12.44 18.02
CA ASN A 203 30.83 -11.18 18.65
C ASN A 203 31.24 -10.06 17.69
N SER A 204 30.96 -10.18 16.38
CA SER A 204 31.11 -9.05 15.47
C SER A 204 29.89 -8.12 15.52
N ASP A 205 30.09 -6.89 15.07
CA ASP A 205 29.02 -5.94 14.83
C ASP A 205 28.45 -6.13 13.42
N LEU A 206 27.15 -5.88 13.25
CA LEU A 206 26.47 -5.96 11.98
C LEU A 206 25.69 -4.66 11.72
N ALA A 207 26.04 -3.96 10.66
CA ALA A 207 25.28 -2.82 10.16
C ALA A 207 24.23 -3.29 9.16
N ILE A 208 22.97 -2.95 9.42
CA ILE A 208 21.81 -3.25 8.58
C ILE A 208 21.31 -1.92 8.01
N GLN A 209 21.26 -1.86 6.69
CA GLN A 209 20.76 -0.71 5.94
C GLN A 209 19.49 -1.10 5.18
N ALA A 210 18.43 -0.33 5.35
CA ALA A 210 17.20 -0.43 4.57
C ALA A 210 17.09 0.77 3.64
N THR A 211 16.88 0.52 2.35
CA THR A 211 16.60 1.55 1.33
C THR A 211 15.16 1.40 0.89
N VAL A 212 14.41 2.50 0.92
CA VAL A 212 13.00 2.51 0.58
C VAL A 212 12.81 3.01 -0.85
N GLU A 213 12.07 2.25 -1.66
CA GLU A 213 11.73 2.60 -3.05
C GLU A 213 10.22 2.79 -3.19
N GLY A 214 9.82 3.90 -3.83
CA GLY A 214 8.42 4.18 -4.15
C GLY A 214 7.61 4.89 -3.06
N PHE A 215 8.21 5.21 -1.90
CA PHE A 215 7.61 6.04 -0.85
C PHE A 215 8.69 6.66 0.06
N ASP A 216 8.30 7.67 0.85
CA ASP A 216 9.19 8.38 1.78
C ASP A 216 8.63 8.30 3.23
N PRO A 217 9.01 7.26 3.99
CA PRO A 217 8.55 7.10 5.36
C PRO A 217 9.31 8.04 6.31
N SER A 218 8.64 8.60 7.32
CA SER A 218 9.30 9.42 8.34
C SER A 218 10.12 8.60 9.34
N GLN A 219 9.76 7.32 9.52
CA GLN A 219 10.41 6.39 10.44
C GLN A 219 10.36 4.96 9.87
N ALA A 220 11.41 4.19 10.14
CA ALA A 220 11.47 2.75 9.87
C ALA A 220 11.79 2.02 11.18
N THR A 221 11.21 0.83 11.37
CA THR A 221 11.43 -0.02 12.54
C THR A 221 11.97 -1.37 12.09
N ILE A 222 13.07 -1.80 12.72
CA ILE A 222 13.60 -3.15 12.53
C ILE A 222 12.97 -4.08 13.56
N PHE A 223 12.61 -5.28 13.12
CA PHE A 223 12.18 -6.37 13.97
C PHE A 223 13.21 -7.49 13.93
N VAL A 224 13.65 -7.93 15.10
CA VAL A 224 14.70 -8.94 15.26
C VAL A 224 14.17 -10.07 16.14
N ARG A 225 14.40 -11.31 15.74
CA ARG A 225 14.12 -12.50 16.53
C ARG A 225 15.39 -13.31 16.69
N PHE A 226 15.93 -13.33 17.91
CA PHE A 226 17.05 -14.20 18.25
C PHE A 226 16.58 -15.65 18.43
N ALA A 227 17.44 -16.59 18.03
CA ALA A 227 17.13 -18.03 18.10
C ALA A 227 16.96 -18.55 19.54
N ASP A 228 17.53 -17.87 20.54
CA ASP A 228 17.49 -18.21 21.96
C ASP A 228 16.24 -17.69 22.69
N GLN A 229 15.69 -16.56 22.26
CA GLN A 229 14.58 -15.89 22.95
C GLN A 229 13.22 -16.12 22.27
N GLY A 230 13.18 -16.49 20.98
CA GLY A 230 11.97 -16.85 20.24
C GLY A 230 10.95 -15.73 20.02
N GLN A 231 11.08 -14.59 20.70
CA GLN A 231 10.22 -13.42 20.61
C GLN A 231 10.78 -12.39 19.63
N TRP A 232 9.89 -11.59 19.03
CA TRP A 232 10.28 -10.47 18.17
C TRP A 232 10.51 -9.22 19.02
N GLU A 233 11.74 -8.73 19.00
CA GLU A 233 12.11 -7.41 19.50
C GLU A 233 12.01 -6.37 18.41
N ARG A 234 11.70 -5.12 18.77
CA ARG A 234 11.56 -4.02 17.82
C ARG A 234 12.45 -2.86 18.23
N ALA A 235 13.10 -2.22 17.27
CA ALA A 235 13.90 -1.03 17.50
C ALA A 235 13.73 -0.01 16.35
N PRO A 236 13.68 1.30 16.64
CA PRO A 236 13.66 2.31 15.61
C PRO A 236 15.02 2.37 14.89
N MET A 237 14.99 2.52 13.56
CA MET A 237 16.19 2.74 12.75
C MET A 237 16.52 4.24 12.66
N GLN A 238 17.80 4.55 12.48
CA GLN A 238 18.26 5.92 12.28
C GLN A 238 18.08 6.31 10.81
N ALA A 239 17.41 7.43 10.54
CA ALA A 239 17.25 7.96 9.19
C ALA A 239 18.59 8.49 8.64
N GLY A 240 18.95 8.03 7.45
CA GLY A 240 20.11 8.45 6.67
C GLY A 240 19.73 9.43 5.56
N GLN A 241 20.54 9.47 4.50
CA GLN A 241 20.27 10.31 3.32
C GLN A 241 19.40 9.58 2.29
N ALA A 242 18.52 10.31 1.60
CA ALA A 242 17.75 9.81 0.45
C ALA A 242 16.90 8.55 0.73
N GLY A 243 16.15 8.52 1.84
CA GLY A 243 15.25 7.40 2.16
C GLY A 243 15.97 6.12 2.60
N THR A 244 17.21 6.24 3.07
CA THR A 244 17.96 5.15 3.69
C THR A 244 17.78 5.18 5.21
N PHE A 245 17.76 4.00 5.83
CA PHE A 245 17.69 3.81 7.27
C PHE A 245 18.77 2.84 7.70
N GLU A 246 19.50 3.16 8.77
CA GLU A 246 20.57 2.32 9.31
C GLU A 246 20.24 1.88 10.73
N PHE A 247 20.60 0.63 11.03
CA PHE A 247 20.57 0.09 12.38
C PHE A 247 21.79 -0.81 12.58
N ARG A 248 22.42 -0.73 13.75
CA ARG A 248 23.61 -1.53 14.06
C ARG A 248 23.34 -2.45 15.25
N LEU A 249 23.56 -3.74 15.02
CA LEU A 249 23.58 -4.77 16.05
C LEU A 249 25.02 -4.93 16.54
N TYR A 250 25.22 -4.81 17.84
CA TYR A 250 26.53 -4.92 18.46
C TYR A 250 26.75 -6.30 19.07
N ALA A 251 27.98 -6.80 18.96
CA ALA A 251 28.43 -8.02 19.63
C ALA A 251 27.45 -9.21 19.49
N LEU A 252 27.19 -9.65 18.26
CA LEU A 252 26.23 -10.72 17.98
C LEU A 252 26.63 -12.07 18.63
N ARG A 253 25.79 -12.58 19.53
CA ARG A 253 26.04 -13.83 20.28
C ARG A 253 25.23 -15.02 19.81
N SER A 254 24.04 -14.78 19.26
CA SER A 254 23.10 -15.81 18.83
C SER A 254 22.67 -15.55 17.39
N PRO A 255 22.45 -16.60 16.55
CA PRO A 255 21.85 -16.44 15.24
C PRO A 255 20.47 -15.77 15.35
N LEU A 256 20.10 -15.01 14.32
CA LEU A 256 18.85 -14.25 14.35
C LEU A 256 18.16 -14.22 12.99
N THR A 257 16.87 -13.92 13.01
CA THR A 257 16.07 -13.57 11.84
C THR A 257 15.60 -12.13 12.01
N TYR A 258 15.59 -11.34 10.94
CA TYR A 258 15.14 -9.96 11.01
C TYR A 258 14.37 -9.54 9.76
N TYR A 259 13.53 -8.52 9.90
CA TYR A 259 12.88 -7.82 8.81
C TYR A 259 12.70 -6.34 9.18
N VAL A 260 12.45 -5.50 8.19
CA VAL A 260 12.22 -4.07 8.37
C VAL A 260 10.79 -3.73 7.96
N ASP A 261 10.16 -2.88 8.76
CA ASP A 261 8.82 -2.35 8.52
C ASP A 261 8.87 -0.82 8.44
N ALA A 262 8.26 -0.26 7.39
CA ALA A 262 8.13 1.18 7.20
C ALA A 262 6.80 1.49 6.51
N ASP A 263 5.98 2.37 7.08
CA ASP A 263 4.68 2.83 6.55
C ASP A 263 3.80 1.68 6.00
N CYS A 264 3.56 0.68 6.84
CA CYS A 264 2.76 -0.53 6.53
C CYS A 264 3.33 -1.40 5.40
N THR A 265 4.60 -1.24 5.05
CA THR A 265 5.32 -2.08 4.09
C THR A 265 6.39 -2.88 4.82
N ARG A 266 6.41 -4.20 4.61
CA ARG A 266 7.36 -5.12 5.24
C ARG A 266 8.36 -5.68 4.23
N SER A 267 9.65 -5.74 4.60
CA SER A 267 10.68 -6.42 3.82
C SER A 267 10.56 -7.95 3.91
N PRO A 268 11.23 -8.71 3.02
CA PRO A 268 11.47 -10.13 3.25
C PRO A 268 12.19 -10.37 4.60
N GLU A 269 11.99 -11.56 5.17
CA GLU A 269 12.76 -12.01 6.33
C GLU A 269 14.16 -12.46 5.89
N HIS A 270 15.16 -12.03 6.65
CA HIS A 270 16.56 -12.35 6.41
C HIS A 270 17.17 -13.07 7.62
N ARG A 271 18.05 -14.04 7.36
CA ARG A 271 18.72 -14.85 8.37
C ARG A 271 20.17 -14.47 8.50
N VAL A 272 20.59 -14.19 9.74
CA VAL A 272 22.00 -14.00 10.10
C VAL A 272 22.49 -15.26 10.80
N ALA A 273 23.44 -15.95 10.17
CA ALA A 273 24.15 -17.07 10.76
C ALA A 273 25.41 -16.57 11.46
N LEU A 274 25.85 -17.31 12.48
CA LEU A 274 27.11 -17.03 13.17
C LEU A 274 28.12 -18.13 12.87
N ALA A 275 29.31 -17.73 12.41
CA ALA A 275 30.46 -18.60 12.29
C ALA A 275 31.41 -18.37 13.48
N ASP A 276 31.92 -19.47 14.01
CA ASP A 276 32.99 -19.46 15.00
C ASP A 276 34.32 -19.56 14.27
N LEU A 277 35.29 -18.71 14.65
CA LEU A 277 36.65 -18.88 14.14
C LEU A 277 37.30 -20.04 14.87
N PRO A 278 37.89 -21.00 14.14
CA PRO A 278 38.69 -22.03 14.77
C PRO A 278 39.83 -21.40 15.57
N ARG A 279 40.05 -21.90 16.77
CA ARG A 279 41.13 -21.49 17.65
C ARG A 279 42.28 -22.49 17.57
N ILE A 280 43.50 -21.98 17.51
CA ILE A 280 44.72 -22.80 17.62
C ILE A 280 44.86 -23.25 19.08
N GLU A 281 44.85 -24.57 19.29
CA GLU A 281 45.01 -25.21 20.60
C GLU A 281 46.48 -25.52 20.88
N ARG A 282 47.19 -26.10 19.90
CA ARG A 282 48.61 -26.46 20.01
C ARG A 282 49.39 -26.07 18.77
N VAL A 283 50.67 -25.77 18.99
CA VAL A 283 51.67 -25.57 17.94
C VAL A 283 52.87 -26.43 18.32
N ARG A 284 53.26 -27.36 17.46
CA ARG A 284 54.48 -28.14 17.58
C ARG A 284 55.46 -27.65 16.52
N LEU A 285 56.63 -27.26 16.97
CA LEU A 285 57.75 -26.85 16.15
C LEU A 285 58.81 -27.96 16.19
N THR A 286 59.17 -28.51 15.04
CA THR A 286 60.28 -29.46 14.92
C THR A 286 61.42 -28.79 14.17
N TYR A 287 62.54 -28.61 14.85
CA TYR A 287 63.74 -27.97 14.33
C TYR A 287 64.68 -29.01 13.75
N ASP A 288 64.93 -28.93 12.45
CA ASP A 288 65.96 -29.70 11.76
C ASP A 288 67.15 -28.77 11.47
N TYR A 289 68.14 -28.85 12.37
CA TYR A 289 69.34 -28.04 12.30
C TYR A 289 70.26 -28.50 11.15
N PRO A 290 71.01 -27.57 10.51
CA PRO A 290 71.99 -27.94 9.50
C PRO A 290 73.12 -28.82 10.05
N ASP A 291 73.62 -29.75 9.23
CA ASP A 291 74.67 -30.72 9.62
C ASP A 291 75.91 -30.06 10.25
N TRP A 292 76.29 -28.86 9.80
CA TRP A 292 77.46 -28.13 10.30
C TRP A 292 77.34 -27.68 11.76
N THR A 293 76.13 -27.63 12.30
CA THR A 293 75.89 -27.27 13.71
C THR A 293 76.18 -28.42 14.66
N GLY A 294 76.13 -29.67 14.19
CA GLY A 294 76.23 -30.87 15.03
C GLY A 294 75.08 -31.03 16.04
N LEU A 295 74.00 -30.25 15.92
CA LEU A 295 72.84 -30.32 16.80
C LEU A 295 71.87 -31.40 16.31
N ALA A 296 71.28 -32.15 17.24
CA ALA A 296 70.20 -33.09 16.94
C ALA A 296 68.88 -32.34 16.75
N SER A 297 67.94 -32.92 15.98
CA SER A 297 66.61 -32.34 15.83
C SER A 297 65.91 -32.16 17.19
N GLU A 298 65.24 -31.02 17.35
CA GLU A 298 64.60 -30.61 18.61
C GLU A 298 63.11 -30.39 18.37
N VAL A 299 62.27 -30.76 19.35
CA VAL A 299 60.82 -30.54 19.30
C VAL A 299 60.43 -29.60 20.43
N ASP A 300 59.77 -28.50 20.06
CA ASP A 300 59.24 -27.50 20.98
C ASP A 300 57.71 -27.42 20.81
N GLU A 301 56.98 -27.68 21.89
CA GLU A 301 55.51 -27.60 21.92
C GLU A 301 55.01 -26.45 22.82
N GLU A 302 55.91 -25.77 23.52
CA GLU A 302 55.54 -24.70 24.45
C GLU A 302 55.69 -23.32 23.80
N SER A 303 56.74 -23.14 23.01
CA SER A 303 57.07 -21.85 22.44
C SER A 303 56.36 -21.63 21.11
N ARG A 304 55.81 -20.43 20.94
CA ARG A 304 55.23 -19.96 19.67
C ARG A 304 56.21 -19.10 18.88
N ASP A 305 57.37 -18.81 19.46
CA ASP A 305 58.41 -18.04 18.79
C ASP A 305 59.49 -18.99 18.30
N ILE A 306 59.80 -18.90 17.00
CA ILE A 306 60.84 -19.73 16.39
C ILE A 306 62.20 -19.08 16.65
N ARG A 307 63.10 -19.79 17.33
CA ARG A 307 64.48 -19.34 17.57
C ARG A 307 65.46 -20.38 17.03
N ALA A 308 66.02 -20.12 15.86
CA ALA A 308 66.91 -21.04 15.19
C ALA A 308 68.08 -20.31 14.51
N VAL A 309 69.13 -21.08 14.18
CA VAL A 309 70.23 -20.58 13.34
C VAL A 309 69.81 -20.49 11.88
N SER A 310 70.50 -19.64 11.11
CA SER A 310 70.25 -19.54 9.67
C SER A 310 70.48 -20.89 8.98
N GLY A 311 69.53 -21.30 8.15
CA GLY A 311 69.52 -22.56 7.42
C GLY A 311 68.73 -23.68 8.11
N THR A 312 68.22 -23.48 9.33
CA THR A 312 67.35 -24.46 10.00
C THR A 312 66.01 -24.57 9.27
N LYS A 313 65.56 -25.80 9.04
CA LYS A 313 64.19 -26.07 8.57
C LYS A 313 63.31 -26.35 9.78
N VAL A 314 62.21 -25.62 9.90
CA VAL A 314 61.26 -25.77 11.00
C VAL A 314 59.97 -26.31 10.44
N SER A 315 59.61 -27.54 10.83
CA SER A 315 58.28 -28.08 10.57
C SER A 315 57.32 -27.56 11.61
N ILE A 316 56.24 -26.91 11.16
CA ILE A 316 55.21 -26.31 12.00
C ILE A 316 53.96 -27.17 11.88
N GLU A 317 53.58 -27.84 12.95
CA GLU A 317 52.35 -28.62 13.07
C GLU A 317 51.37 -27.88 13.99
N ILE A 318 50.19 -27.52 13.48
CA ILE A 318 49.19 -26.73 14.19
C ILE A 318 47.94 -27.59 14.40
N GLU A 319 47.50 -27.71 15.65
CA GLU A 319 46.25 -28.37 16.02
C GLU A 319 45.20 -27.31 16.39
N SER A 320 44.06 -27.32 15.70
CA SER A 320 42.95 -26.40 15.94
C SER A 320 41.69 -27.10 16.47
N ASP A 321 40.82 -26.33 17.12
CA ASP A 321 39.55 -26.81 17.68
C ASP A 321 38.50 -27.21 16.62
N GLY A 322 38.71 -26.77 15.37
CA GLY A 322 37.94 -27.12 14.18
C GLY A 322 38.82 -27.13 12.92
N PRO A 323 38.30 -27.60 11.78
CA PRO A 323 39.04 -27.61 10.51
C PRO A 323 39.33 -26.16 10.05
N LEU A 324 40.52 -25.94 9.50
CA LEU A 324 40.87 -24.68 8.84
C LEU A 324 40.63 -24.82 7.34
N GLU A 325 39.91 -23.87 6.73
CA GLU A 325 39.78 -23.80 5.27
C GLU A 325 40.92 -22.97 4.70
N GLU A 326 41.62 -23.53 3.71
CA GLU A 326 42.76 -22.91 3.01
C GLU A 326 43.80 -22.28 3.97
N PRO A 327 44.36 -23.05 4.91
CA PRO A 327 45.34 -22.52 5.86
C PRO A 327 46.61 -22.10 5.12
N LEU A 328 47.07 -20.88 5.39
CA LEU A 328 48.26 -20.27 4.81
C LEU A 328 49.24 -19.90 5.93
N LEU A 329 50.49 -20.29 5.75
CA LEU A 329 51.61 -19.78 6.52
C LEU A 329 52.19 -18.58 5.79
N VAL A 330 52.07 -17.39 6.38
CA VAL A 330 52.59 -16.16 5.80
C VAL A 330 53.84 -15.74 6.56
N HIS A 331 54.97 -15.66 5.86
CA HIS A 331 56.25 -15.21 6.39
C HIS A 331 56.94 -14.26 5.40
N ASP A 332 57.36 -13.10 5.87
CA ASP A 332 58.10 -12.09 5.08
C ASP A 332 57.48 -11.77 3.71
N GLY A 333 56.14 -11.72 3.65
CA GLY A 333 55.38 -11.40 2.44
C GLY A 333 55.22 -12.58 1.45
N ARG A 334 55.74 -13.77 1.80
CA ARG A 334 55.48 -15.02 1.08
C ARG A 334 54.41 -15.82 1.82
N SER A 335 53.49 -16.42 1.08
CA SER A 335 52.44 -17.27 1.61
C SER A 335 52.63 -18.69 1.08
N GLU A 336 52.72 -19.66 1.99
CA GLU A 336 52.77 -21.07 1.66
C GLU A 336 51.51 -21.77 2.19
N THR A 337 50.90 -22.61 1.35
CA THR A 337 49.73 -23.38 1.76
C THR A 337 50.14 -24.47 2.74
N LEU A 338 49.47 -24.53 3.89
CA LEU A 338 49.63 -25.58 4.87
C LEU A 338 48.89 -26.83 4.40
N ALA A 339 49.50 -27.99 4.57
CA ALA A 339 48.86 -29.28 4.31
C ALA A 339 47.84 -29.56 5.41
N ALA A 340 46.56 -29.35 5.10
CA ALA A 340 45.46 -29.59 6.02
C ALA A 340 45.10 -31.09 6.08
N ASN A 341 45.06 -31.64 7.30
CA ASN A 341 44.60 -32.99 7.59
C ASN A 341 43.62 -32.96 8.77
N GLY A 342 42.36 -32.66 8.46
CA GLY A 342 41.30 -32.51 9.46
C GLY A 342 41.55 -31.30 10.38
N ARG A 343 41.96 -31.57 11.63
CA ARG A 343 42.26 -30.53 12.64
C ARG A 343 43.74 -30.17 12.72
N THR A 344 44.59 -30.93 12.03
CA THR A 344 46.04 -30.75 12.04
C THR A 344 46.48 -30.14 10.72
N ASN A 345 47.32 -29.11 10.78
CA ASN A 345 47.83 -28.42 9.60
C ASN A 345 49.35 -28.36 9.67
N VAL A 346 50.04 -28.85 8.64
CA VAL A 346 51.50 -28.96 8.63
C VAL A 346 52.10 -28.07 7.56
N GLY A 347 53.13 -27.32 7.92
CA GLY A 347 53.94 -26.51 7.01
C GLY A 347 55.41 -26.62 7.33
N THR A 348 56.26 -26.16 6.42
CA THR A 348 57.70 -26.12 6.66
C THR A 348 58.21 -24.72 6.36
N LEU A 349 59.03 -24.18 7.25
CA LEU A 349 59.64 -22.87 7.12
C LEU A 349 61.16 -23.00 7.16
N ALA A 350 61.86 -22.48 6.14
CA ALA A 350 63.31 -22.36 6.17
C ALA A 350 63.71 -21.00 6.76
N ILE A 351 64.47 -21.01 7.85
CA ILE A 351 64.88 -19.78 8.53
C ILE A 351 66.15 -19.23 7.90
N GLU A 352 66.04 -18.12 7.17
CA GLU A 352 67.21 -17.42 6.59
C GLU A 352 67.49 -16.09 7.28
N LYS A 353 66.42 -15.37 7.68
CA LYS A 353 66.50 -14.03 8.25
C LYS A 353 65.50 -13.89 9.40
N PRO A 354 65.74 -12.96 10.34
CA PRO A 354 64.74 -12.59 11.34
C PRO A 354 63.53 -11.95 10.67
N GLY A 355 62.33 -12.36 11.08
CA GLY A 355 61.08 -11.88 10.51
C GLY A 355 59.88 -12.22 11.37
N THR A 356 58.68 -11.95 10.84
CA THR A 356 57.41 -12.28 11.49
C THR A 356 56.69 -13.33 10.69
N TYR A 357 56.02 -14.26 11.37
CA TYR A 357 55.12 -15.21 10.71
C TYR A 357 53.73 -15.10 11.33
N HIS A 358 52.70 -15.37 10.52
CA HIS A 358 51.33 -15.52 10.99
C HIS A 358 50.62 -16.56 10.16
N ILE A 359 49.59 -17.17 10.76
CA ILE A 359 48.74 -18.16 10.10
C ILE A 359 47.45 -17.45 9.70
N ALA A 360 47.12 -17.52 8.41
CA ALA A 360 45.85 -17.04 7.88
C ALA A 360 44.99 -18.23 7.47
N ALA A 361 43.68 -18.13 7.65
CA ALA A 361 42.72 -19.13 7.19
C ALA A 361 41.44 -18.42 6.78
N THR A 362 40.73 -19.01 5.82
CA THR A 362 39.42 -18.55 5.38
C THR A 362 38.35 -19.16 6.30
N VAL A 363 37.27 -18.43 6.55
CA VAL A 363 36.13 -18.92 7.33
C VAL A 363 34.94 -19.02 6.38
N ALA A 364 34.34 -20.22 6.27
CA ALA A 364 33.13 -20.46 5.50
C ALA A 364 31.88 -19.79 6.10
#